data_AF-A0A7J8MDN8-F1
#
_entry.id   AF-A0A7J8MDN8-F1
#
_cell.length_a   1.000
_cell.length_b   1.000
_cell.length_c   1.000
_cell.angle_alpha   90.00
_cell.angle_beta   90.00
_cell.angle_gamma   90.00
#
_symmetry.space_group_name_H-M   'P 1'
#
loop_
_entity.id
_entity.type
_entity.pdbx_description
1 polymer ?
#
loop_
_entity_poly.entity_id
_entity_poly.type
_entity_poly.pdbx_seq_one_letter_code
_entity_poly.pdbx_strand_id
1 'polypeptide(L)'
;MLPYDSLEGAELALGRNFTVAERFWFSYSAHKSDYILYTHNCLFVFLVFSLVPLPWALVELYWFDAVDRFKLQPRVKRSFPELFKCYKDVLHQFIFVVAPLIAVSFPVLEWVGIRTSLPLPTKWEVISQLIVYFLVEDYTNYWIHRFLHSEWGYEKIHYMHHEYNAPIGFAAPYAHWAEILILGIPTFLGPAMVPCHMTTLWLWSSLRQVEAIETHS
;
A
#
# COMPACT_ATOMS: atom_id res chain seq x y z
N MET A 1 7.28 -16.41 -13.89
CA MET A 1 6.20 -17.25 -14.46
C MET A 1 6.26 -18.61 -13.78
N LEU A 2 5.11 -19.22 -13.48
CA LEU A 2 5.08 -20.57 -12.93
C LEU A 2 5.71 -21.54 -13.96
N PRO A 3 6.58 -22.47 -13.53
CA PRO A 3 7.32 -23.34 -14.46
C PRO A 3 6.50 -24.55 -14.94
N TYR A 4 5.17 -24.51 -14.82
CA TYR A 4 4.30 -25.67 -15.06
C TYR A 4 3.26 -25.37 -16.12
N ASP A 5 3.16 -26.27 -17.11
CA ASP A 5 2.23 -26.13 -18.25
C ASP A 5 0.82 -26.66 -17.95
N SER A 6 0.62 -27.40 -16.85
CA SER A 6 -0.67 -27.94 -16.44
C SER A 6 -0.82 -28.05 -14.92
N LEU A 7 -2.07 -28.06 -14.46
CA LEU A 7 -2.41 -28.28 -13.04
C LEU A 7 -1.88 -29.63 -12.55
N GLU A 8 -2.03 -30.69 -13.34
CA GLU A 8 -1.59 -32.04 -12.99
C GLU A 8 -0.06 -32.11 -12.84
N GLY A 9 0.69 -31.46 -13.75
CA GLY A 9 2.14 -31.38 -13.66
C GLY A 9 2.60 -30.63 -12.41
N ALA A 10 1.88 -29.56 -12.05
CA ALA A 10 2.18 -28.77 -10.87
C ALA A 10 1.81 -29.50 -9.56
N GLU A 11 0.71 -30.26 -9.52
CA GLU A 11 0.34 -31.14 -8.40
C GLU A 11 1.34 -32.29 -8.21
N LEU A 12 1.80 -32.89 -9.32
CA LEU A 12 2.83 -33.92 -9.30
C LEU A 12 4.15 -33.36 -8.72
N ALA A 13 4.55 -32.16 -9.14
CA ALA A 13 5.76 -31.50 -8.64
C ALA A 13 5.68 -31.16 -7.14
N LEU A 14 4.51 -30.80 -6.63
CA LEU A 14 4.29 -30.58 -5.19
C LEU A 14 4.16 -31.88 -4.39
N GLY A 15 3.98 -33.04 -5.04
CA GLY A 15 3.76 -34.33 -4.38
C GLY A 15 2.44 -34.41 -3.60
N ARG A 16 1.50 -33.50 -3.87
CA ARG A 16 0.17 -33.46 -3.26
C ARG A 16 -0.83 -32.71 -4.13
N ASN A 17 -2.11 -32.98 -3.91
CA ASN A 17 -3.17 -32.19 -4.52
C ASN A 17 -3.13 -30.73 -4.04
N PHE A 18 -3.51 -29.82 -4.94
CA PHE A 18 -3.65 -28.41 -4.65
C PHE A 18 -4.85 -28.17 -3.73
N THR A 19 -4.68 -27.22 -2.83
CA THR A 19 -5.80 -26.57 -2.15
C THR A 19 -6.62 -25.75 -3.15
N VAL A 20 -7.86 -25.40 -2.78
CA VAL A 20 -8.72 -24.54 -3.61
C VAL A 20 -8.04 -23.21 -3.95
N ALA A 21 -7.34 -22.61 -2.97
CA ALA A 21 -6.61 -21.36 -3.16
C ALA A 21 -5.44 -21.52 -4.15
N GLU A 22 -4.70 -22.62 -4.09
CA GLU A 22 -3.60 -22.89 -5.02
C GLU A 22 -4.09 -23.16 -6.44
N ARG A 23 -5.22 -23.86 -6.62
CA ARG A 23 -5.86 -24.01 -7.93
C ARG A 23 -6.28 -22.65 -8.49
N PHE A 24 -6.91 -21.81 -7.67
CA PHE A 24 -7.30 -20.46 -8.09
C PHE A 24 -6.08 -19.62 -8.47
N TRP A 25 -5.04 -19.62 -7.63
CA TRP A 25 -3.78 -18.91 -7.90
C TRP A 25 -3.14 -19.40 -9.21
N PHE A 26 -3.04 -20.72 -9.40
CA PHE A 26 -2.49 -21.31 -10.61
C PHE A 26 -3.26 -20.86 -11.85
N SER A 27 -4.58 -21.07 -11.88
CA SER A 27 -5.43 -20.68 -13.01
C SER A 27 -5.34 -19.19 -13.32
N TYR A 28 -5.17 -18.35 -12.29
CA TYR A 28 -5.04 -16.91 -12.47
C TYR A 28 -3.65 -16.50 -12.96
N SER A 29 -2.58 -17.12 -12.45
CA SER A 29 -1.20 -16.66 -12.63
C SER A 29 -0.41 -17.38 -13.72
N ALA A 30 -0.81 -18.60 -14.14
CA ALA A 30 -0.04 -19.46 -15.03
C ALA A 30 0.38 -18.79 -16.36
N HIS A 31 -0.46 -17.90 -16.90
CA HIS A 31 -0.20 -17.21 -18.17
C HIS A 31 0.18 -15.73 -17.99
N LYS A 32 0.55 -15.30 -16.79
CA LYS A 32 0.98 -13.93 -16.49
C LYS A 32 2.46 -13.91 -16.15
N SER A 33 3.17 -12.91 -16.66
CA SER A 33 4.54 -12.64 -16.18
C SER A 33 4.51 -12.16 -14.73
N ASP A 34 5.62 -12.37 -14.01
CA ASP A 34 5.74 -11.90 -12.63
C ASP A 34 5.65 -10.38 -12.57
N TYR A 35 6.11 -9.68 -13.63
CA TYR A 35 5.92 -8.25 -13.82
C TYR A 35 4.42 -7.86 -13.84
N ILE A 36 3.61 -8.54 -14.66
CA ILE A 36 2.17 -8.24 -14.72
C ILE A 36 1.53 -8.48 -13.35
N LEU A 37 1.82 -9.60 -12.69
CA LEU A 37 1.33 -9.86 -11.34
C LEU A 37 1.76 -8.76 -10.35
N TYR A 38 3.01 -8.35 -10.40
CA TYR A 38 3.52 -7.27 -9.56
C TYR A 38 2.78 -5.95 -9.77
N THR A 39 2.53 -5.55 -11.03
CA THR A 39 1.80 -4.30 -11.35
C THR A 39 0.35 -4.29 -10.85
N HIS A 40 -0.23 -5.43 -10.45
CA HIS A 40 -1.52 -5.43 -9.75
C HIS A 40 -1.45 -4.67 -8.42
N ASN A 41 -0.27 -4.50 -7.83
CA ASN A 41 -0.08 -3.65 -6.66
C ASN A 41 -0.59 -2.22 -6.91
N CYS A 42 -0.44 -1.67 -8.12
CA CYS A 42 -1.05 -0.39 -8.51
C CYS A 42 -2.57 -0.41 -8.31
N LEU A 43 -3.25 -1.48 -8.73
CA LEU A 43 -4.70 -1.60 -8.57
C LEU A 43 -5.09 -1.67 -7.09
N PHE A 44 -4.37 -2.46 -6.29
CA PHE A 44 -4.64 -2.57 -4.85
C PHE A 44 -4.45 -1.24 -4.13
N VAL A 45 -3.32 -0.55 -4.38
CA VAL A 45 -3.06 0.78 -3.81
C VAL A 45 -4.15 1.77 -4.25
N PHE A 46 -4.51 1.78 -5.54
CA PHE A 46 -5.57 2.63 -6.08
C PHE A 46 -6.91 2.42 -5.38
N LEU A 47 -7.34 1.16 -5.27
CA LEU A 47 -8.61 0.82 -4.64
C LEU A 47 -8.60 1.19 -3.15
N VAL A 48 -7.50 0.94 -2.43
CA VAL A 48 -7.42 1.24 -1.00
C VAL A 48 -7.48 2.74 -0.75
N PHE A 49 -6.65 3.58 -1.40
CA PHE A 49 -6.70 5.02 -1.15
C PHE A 49 -8.00 5.67 -1.65
N SER A 50 -8.67 5.05 -2.63
CA SER A 50 -9.95 5.57 -3.15
C SER A 50 -11.14 5.18 -2.29
N LEU A 51 -11.13 3.97 -1.71
CA LEU A 51 -12.31 3.39 -1.05
C LEU A 51 -12.27 3.50 0.48
N VAL A 52 -11.11 3.35 1.11
CA VAL A 52 -10.99 3.32 2.57
C VAL A 52 -11.31 4.67 3.22
N PRO A 53 -10.95 5.85 2.65
CA PRO A 53 -11.36 7.13 3.20
C PRO A 53 -12.84 7.47 2.99
N LEU A 54 -13.57 6.76 2.10
CA LEU A 54 -14.95 7.12 1.74
C LEU A 54 -15.92 7.14 2.92
N PRO A 55 -15.95 6.16 3.85
CA PRO A 55 -16.84 6.20 5.00
C PRO A 55 -16.65 7.48 5.82
N TRP A 56 -15.40 7.88 6.08
CA TRP A 56 -15.08 9.10 6.83
C TRP A 56 -15.43 10.37 6.04
N ALA A 57 -15.16 10.40 4.74
CA ALA A 57 -15.55 11.50 3.87
C ALA A 57 -17.08 11.69 3.81
N LEU A 58 -17.85 10.60 3.76
CA LEU A 58 -19.31 10.65 3.78
C LEU A 58 -19.82 11.16 5.14
N VAL A 59 -19.23 10.70 6.25
CA VAL A 59 -19.55 11.22 7.58
C VAL A 59 -19.28 12.73 7.67
N GLU A 60 -18.19 13.23 7.08
CA GLU A 60 -17.87 14.66 7.03
C GLU A 60 -18.88 15.46 6.18
N LEU A 61 -19.33 14.91 5.05
CA LEU A 61 -20.28 15.57 4.14
C LEU A 61 -21.73 15.59 4.63
N TYR A 62 -22.20 14.49 5.24
CA TYR A 62 -23.58 14.36 5.71
C TYR A 62 -23.77 14.81 7.17
N TRP A 63 -22.67 15.15 7.84
CA TRP A 63 -22.63 15.87 9.12
C TRP A 63 -23.50 15.26 10.22
N PHE A 64 -22.97 14.20 10.83
CA PHE A 64 -23.56 13.66 12.04
C PHE A 64 -22.99 14.40 13.25
N ASP A 65 -23.76 15.28 13.91
CA ASP A 65 -23.29 15.98 15.14
C ASP A 65 -22.80 15.00 16.22
N ALA A 66 -23.26 13.74 16.17
CA ALA A 66 -22.80 12.65 17.04
C ALA A 66 -21.31 12.29 16.89
N VAL A 67 -20.66 12.62 15.76
CA VAL A 67 -19.22 12.38 15.55
C VAL A 67 -18.34 13.58 15.88
N ASP A 68 -18.89 14.79 16.03
CA ASP A 68 -18.09 15.99 16.32
C ASP A 68 -17.31 15.85 17.65
N ARG A 69 -17.82 15.07 18.61
CA ARG A 69 -17.12 14.75 19.87
C ARG A 69 -15.88 13.87 19.70
N PHE A 70 -15.75 13.16 18.58
CA PHE A 70 -14.62 12.29 18.29
C PHE A 70 -13.59 12.96 17.37
N LYS A 71 -13.91 14.14 16.81
CA LYS A 71 -13.00 14.89 15.95
C LYS A 71 -11.89 15.56 16.77
N LEU A 72 -10.66 15.42 16.29
CA LEU A 72 -9.51 16.17 16.81
C LEU A 72 -9.63 17.67 16.51
N GLN A 73 -10.21 18.04 15.35
CA GLN A 73 -10.39 19.42 14.92
C GLN A 73 -11.87 19.73 14.58
N PRO A 74 -12.75 19.86 15.59
CA PRO A 74 -14.21 19.94 15.40
C PRO A 74 -14.69 21.21 14.67
N ARG A 75 -13.84 22.23 14.56
CA ARG A 75 -14.16 23.51 13.90
C ARG A 75 -13.91 23.49 12.40
N VAL A 76 -13.22 22.47 11.87
CA VAL A 76 -12.94 22.35 10.45
C VAL A 76 -13.97 21.44 9.80
N LYS A 77 -14.63 21.97 8.78
CA LYS A 77 -15.66 21.30 8.01
C LYS A 77 -15.39 21.52 6.54
N ARG A 78 -15.37 20.44 5.77
CA ARG A 78 -15.06 20.48 4.34
C ARG A 78 -16.27 20.27 3.49
N SER A 79 -16.30 21.01 2.41
CA SER A 79 -17.26 20.87 1.33
C SER A 79 -16.85 19.75 0.38
N PHE A 80 -17.82 19.23 -0.37
CA PHE A 80 -17.55 18.24 -1.41
C PHE A 80 -16.49 18.70 -2.45
N PRO A 81 -16.50 19.96 -2.94
CA PRO A 81 -15.45 20.45 -3.84
C PRO A 81 -14.04 20.37 -3.25
N GLU A 82 -13.85 20.60 -1.95
CA GLU A 82 -12.55 20.52 -1.28
C GLU A 82 -12.06 19.08 -1.18
N LEU A 83 -12.93 18.15 -0.74
CA LEU A 83 -12.60 16.72 -0.70
C LEU A 83 -12.31 16.17 -2.10
N PHE A 84 -13.11 16.57 -3.09
CA PHE A 84 -12.91 16.14 -4.47
C PHE A 84 -11.64 16.72 -5.08
N LYS A 85 -11.27 17.97 -4.72
CA LYS A 85 -9.97 18.55 -5.09
C LYS A 85 -8.82 17.72 -4.50
N CYS A 86 -8.85 17.44 -3.19
CA CYS A 86 -7.84 16.61 -2.52
C CYS A 86 -7.69 15.25 -3.21
N TYR A 87 -8.80 14.57 -3.49
CA TYR A 87 -8.78 13.29 -4.19
C TYR A 87 -8.15 13.40 -5.60
N LYS A 88 -8.46 14.45 -6.36
CA LYS A 88 -7.84 14.68 -7.68
C LYS A 88 -6.34 14.94 -7.57
N ASP A 89 -5.89 15.67 -6.57
CA ASP A 89 -4.46 15.97 -6.37
C ASP A 89 -3.68 14.69 -6.03
N VAL A 90 -4.24 13.86 -5.16
CA VAL A 90 -3.74 12.51 -4.82
C VAL A 90 -3.73 11.60 -6.04
N LEU A 91 -4.80 11.63 -6.85
CA LEU A 91 -4.88 10.84 -8.07
C LEU A 91 -3.79 11.26 -9.07
N HIS A 92 -3.49 12.55 -9.19
CA HIS A 92 -2.37 13.02 -10.01
C HIS A 92 -1.04 12.48 -9.50
N GLN A 93 -0.76 12.56 -8.20
CA GLN A 93 0.47 12.01 -7.63
C GLN A 93 0.56 10.49 -7.83
N PHE A 94 -0.56 9.78 -7.69
CA PHE A 94 -0.61 8.35 -7.96
C PHE A 94 -0.24 8.03 -9.42
N ILE A 95 -0.85 8.71 -10.39
CA ILE A 95 -0.63 8.47 -11.83
C ILE A 95 0.80 8.83 -12.25
N PHE A 96 1.34 9.95 -11.77
CA PHE A 96 2.61 10.48 -12.25
C PHE A 96 3.83 10.12 -11.39
N VAL A 97 3.63 9.63 -10.17
CA VAL A 97 4.73 9.27 -9.25
C VAL A 97 4.62 7.81 -8.80
N VAL A 98 3.53 7.44 -8.13
CA VAL A 98 3.41 6.12 -7.48
C VAL A 98 3.32 4.98 -8.50
N ALA A 99 2.44 5.07 -9.49
CA ALA A 99 2.27 4.02 -10.49
C ALA A 99 3.53 3.81 -11.36
N PRO A 100 4.21 4.87 -11.84
CA PRO A 100 5.52 4.73 -12.48
C PRO A 100 6.56 4.11 -11.56
N LEU A 101 6.62 4.52 -10.29
CA LEU A 101 7.54 3.95 -9.29
C LEU A 101 7.32 2.44 -9.11
N ILE A 102 6.06 2.00 -9.00
CA ILE A 102 5.72 0.57 -8.94
C ILE A 102 6.18 -0.10 -10.25
N ALA A 103 5.86 0.45 -11.42
CA ALA A 103 6.28 -0.17 -12.69
C ALA A 103 7.81 -0.35 -12.80
N VAL A 104 8.59 0.67 -12.45
CA VAL A 104 10.06 0.63 -12.62
C VAL A 104 10.79 -0.14 -11.53
N SER A 105 10.17 -0.38 -10.36
CA SER A 105 10.83 -1.05 -9.25
C SER A 105 10.87 -2.57 -9.37
N PHE A 106 10.18 -3.17 -10.34
CA PHE A 106 10.13 -4.63 -10.53
C PHE A 106 11.49 -5.36 -10.48
N PRO A 107 12.58 -4.87 -11.14
CA PRO A 107 13.89 -5.53 -11.06
C PRO A 107 14.44 -5.61 -9.63
N VAL A 108 14.11 -4.63 -8.78
CA VAL A 108 14.49 -4.65 -7.35
C VAL A 108 13.74 -5.77 -6.62
N LEU A 109 12.46 -5.97 -6.93
CA LEU A 109 11.64 -7.02 -6.31
C LEU A 109 12.08 -8.42 -6.75
N GLU A 110 12.51 -8.58 -8.01
CA GLU A 110 13.15 -9.81 -8.48
C GLU A 110 14.47 -10.06 -7.75
N TRP A 111 15.30 -9.04 -7.60
CA TRP A 111 16.57 -9.14 -6.86
C TRP A 111 16.39 -9.48 -5.38
N VAL A 112 15.36 -8.91 -4.73
CA VAL A 112 14.96 -9.23 -3.35
C VAL A 112 14.46 -10.67 -3.23
N GLY A 113 13.90 -11.25 -4.30
CA GLY A 113 13.39 -12.61 -4.30
C GLY A 113 11.91 -12.72 -3.93
N ILE A 114 11.10 -11.71 -4.22
CA ILE A 114 9.64 -11.83 -4.12
C ILE A 114 9.16 -12.92 -5.08
N ARG A 115 8.51 -13.95 -4.54
CA ARG A 115 8.12 -15.14 -5.31
C ARG A 115 6.65 -15.12 -5.72
N THR A 116 6.37 -15.67 -6.90
CA THR A 116 5.00 -16.00 -7.39
C THR A 116 4.73 -17.51 -7.40
N SER A 117 5.73 -18.29 -6.98
CA SER A 117 5.76 -19.74 -7.05
C SER A 117 4.86 -20.41 -6.02
N LEU A 118 4.36 -21.60 -6.38
CA LEU A 118 3.71 -22.53 -5.47
C LEU A 118 4.74 -23.29 -4.60
N PRO A 119 4.36 -23.74 -3.39
CA PRO A 119 3.05 -23.60 -2.75
C PRO A 119 2.77 -22.16 -2.28
N LEU A 120 1.48 -21.83 -2.10
CA LEU A 120 1.09 -20.55 -1.49
C LEU A 120 1.64 -20.44 -0.06
N PRO A 121 1.89 -19.22 0.46
CA PRO A 121 2.44 -19.04 1.79
C PRO A 121 1.47 -19.58 2.85
N THR A 122 2.02 -20.19 3.89
CA THR A 122 1.19 -20.65 5.01
C THR A 122 0.63 -19.45 5.79
N LYS A 123 -0.47 -19.64 6.53
CA LYS A 123 -1.02 -18.56 7.39
C LYS A 123 0.03 -18.02 8.37
N TRP A 124 0.88 -18.89 8.92
CA TRP A 124 1.95 -18.49 9.85
C TRP A 124 3.10 -17.75 9.16
N GLU A 125 3.44 -18.12 7.92
CA GLU A 125 4.40 -17.37 7.10
C GLU A 125 3.90 -15.94 6.86
N VAL A 126 2.64 -15.78 6.44
CA VAL A 126 2.00 -14.48 6.23
C VAL A 126 1.99 -13.65 7.51
N ILE A 127 1.50 -14.21 8.63
CA ILE A 127 1.41 -13.49 9.90
C ILE A 127 2.80 -13.05 10.39
N SER A 128 3.80 -13.94 10.33
CA SER A 128 5.15 -13.63 10.79
C SER A 128 5.81 -12.54 9.93
N GLN A 129 5.63 -12.62 8.61
CA GLN A 129 6.09 -11.58 7.68
C GLN A 129 5.42 -10.24 7.98
N LEU A 130 4.10 -10.20 8.14
CA LEU A 130 3.39 -8.96 8.46
C LEU A 130 3.85 -8.34 9.78
N ILE A 131 4.07 -9.13 10.83
CA ILE A 131 4.60 -8.64 12.12
C ILE A 131 5.96 -7.97 11.90
N VAL A 132 6.87 -8.63 11.18
CA VAL A 132 8.19 -8.05 10.86
C VAL A 132 8.02 -6.75 10.07
N TYR A 133 7.14 -6.74 9.07
CA TYR A 133 6.95 -5.59 8.20
C TYR A 133 6.41 -4.39 8.96
N PHE A 134 5.39 -4.57 9.81
CA PHE A 134 4.88 -3.49 10.65
C PHE A 134 5.95 -2.95 11.61
N LEU A 135 6.73 -3.81 12.27
CA LEU A 135 7.77 -3.35 13.19
C LEU A 135 8.90 -2.59 12.50
N VAL A 136 9.37 -3.10 11.35
CA VAL A 136 10.45 -2.47 10.56
C VAL A 136 9.96 -1.16 9.96
N GLU A 137 8.75 -1.17 9.39
CA GLU A 137 8.16 -0.01 8.77
C GLU A 137 7.92 1.09 9.81
N ASP A 138 7.24 0.80 10.92
CA ASP A 138 6.95 1.78 11.99
C ASP A 138 8.24 2.43 12.52
N TYR A 139 9.22 1.61 12.90
CA TYR A 139 10.49 2.10 13.42
C TYR A 139 11.24 2.98 12.41
N THR A 140 11.34 2.53 11.15
CA THR A 140 12.11 3.24 10.12
C THR A 140 11.37 4.50 9.66
N ASN A 141 10.06 4.39 9.49
CA ASN A 141 9.18 5.50 9.12
C ASN A 141 9.26 6.61 10.18
N TYR A 142 9.18 6.27 11.47
CA TYR A 142 9.31 7.26 12.55
C TYR A 142 10.58 8.12 12.41
N TRP A 143 11.75 7.51 12.22
CA TRP A 143 13.00 8.26 12.15
C TRP A 143 13.14 9.08 10.87
N ILE A 144 12.72 8.53 9.73
CA ILE A 144 12.76 9.24 8.45
C ILE A 144 11.76 10.40 8.45
N HIS A 145 10.54 10.16 8.94
CA HIS A 145 9.51 11.18 9.06
C HIS A 145 9.94 12.29 10.02
N ARG A 146 10.54 11.94 11.17
CA ARG A 146 11.15 12.91 12.09
C ARG A 146 12.25 13.75 11.42
N PHE A 147 13.05 13.14 10.56
CA PHE A 147 14.05 13.88 9.77
C PHE A 147 13.40 14.84 8.77
N LEU A 148 12.33 14.42 8.09
CA LEU A 148 11.55 15.29 7.19
C LEU A 148 10.88 16.46 7.92
N HIS A 149 10.68 16.35 9.22
CA HIS A 149 10.24 17.45 10.08
C HIS A 149 11.36 18.40 10.56
N SER A 150 12.62 18.19 10.17
CA SER A 150 13.65 19.21 10.33
C SER A 150 13.33 20.46 9.50
N GLU A 151 13.90 21.62 9.85
CA GLU A 151 13.65 22.89 9.14
C GLU A 151 13.81 22.76 7.62
N TRP A 152 14.95 22.21 7.18
CA TRP A 152 15.21 21.97 5.76
C TRP A 152 14.27 20.93 5.14
N GLY A 153 14.06 19.79 5.81
CA GLY A 153 13.20 18.72 5.30
C GLY A 153 11.77 19.19 5.12
N TYR A 154 11.28 19.99 6.08
CA TYR A 154 9.93 20.50 6.08
C TYR A 154 9.74 21.48 4.92
N GLU A 155 10.57 22.51 4.84
CA GLU A 155 10.44 23.55 3.83
C GLU A 155 10.61 23.05 2.39
N LYS A 156 11.41 22.01 2.17
CA LYS A 156 11.76 21.54 0.83
C LYS A 156 10.96 20.33 0.37
N ILE A 157 10.51 19.49 1.30
CA ILE A 157 9.93 18.18 0.98
C ILE A 157 8.57 18.02 1.67
N HIS A 158 8.51 18.19 2.99
CA HIS A 158 7.34 17.84 3.78
C HIS A 158 6.21 18.89 3.79
N TYR A 159 6.48 20.11 3.30
CA TYR A 159 5.52 21.22 3.35
C TYR A 159 4.19 20.90 2.66
N MET A 160 4.23 20.14 1.55
CA MET A 160 3.05 19.78 0.78
C MET A 160 2.16 18.81 1.56
N HIS A 161 2.76 17.88 2.31
CA HIS A 161 2.01 16.93 3.13
C HIS A 161 1.20 17.62 4.24
N HIS A 162 1.74 18.73 4.77
CA HIS A 162 1.06 19.56 5.77
C HIS A 162 0.17 20.67 5.18
N GLU A 163 -0.05 20.71 3.86
CA GLU A 163 -0.97 21.69 3.25
C GLU A 163 -2.40 21.53 3.78
N TYR A 164 -2.83 20.27 4.01
CA TYR A 164 -4.09 19.94 4.64
C TYR A 164 -3.96 19.87 6.17
N ASN A 165 -4.02 21.02 6.83
CA ASN A 165 -3.83 21.15 8.29
C ASN A 165 -4.83 20.38 9.17
N ALA A 166 -6.02 20.08 8.64
CA ALA A 166 -6.97 19.20 9.31
C ALA A 166 -6.85 17.78 8.74
N PRO A 167 -7.02 16.72 9.55
CA PRO A 167 -7.00 15.35 9.03
C PRO A 167 -8.04 15.14 7.92
N ILE A 168 -7.63 14.47 6.83
CA ILE A 168 -8.48 13.90 5.78
C ILE A 168 -7.85 12.56 5.42
N GLY A 169 -8.59 11.46 5.50
CA GLY A 169 -8.07 10.17 5.05
C GLY A 169 -7.58 10.18 3.59
N PHE A 170 -8.23 10.97 2.71
CA PHE A 170 -7.76 11.16 1.34
C PHE A 170 -6.42 11.87 1.23
N ALA A 171 -6.05 12.73 2.18
CA ALA A 171 -4.79 13.47 2.16
C ALA A 171 -3.60 12.61 2.62
N ALA A 172 -3.81 11.40 3.15
CA ALA A 172 -2.73 10.52 3.61
C ALA A 172 -1.60 10.32 2.58
N PRO A 173 -1.88 9.99 1.31
CA PRO A 173 -0.85 9.90 0.27
C PRO A 173 -0.48 11.26 -0.38
N TYR A 174 -1.10 12.38 0.03
CA TYR A 174 -0.82 13.68 -0.56
C TYR A 174 0.54 14.19 -0.10
N ALA A 175 1.54 14.17 -0.98
CA ALA A 175 2.91 14.55 -0.61
C ALA A 175 3.77 14.97 -1.80
N HIS A 176 4.86 15.67 -1.52
CA HIS A 176 5.86 15.99 -2.53
C HIS A 176 6.46 14.69 -3.12
N TRP A 177 6.77 14.65 -4.42
CA TRP A 177 7.27 13.42 -5.07
C TRP A 177 8.51 12.83 -4.39
N ALA A 178 9.40 13.69 -3.86
CA ALA A 178 10.58 13.23 -3.13
C ALA A 178 10.22 12.57 -1.80
N GLU A 179 9.17 13.06 -1.12
CA GLU A 179 8.66 12.44 0.10
C GLU A 179 8.10 11.04 -0.19
N ILE A 180 7.33 10.90 -1.27
CA ILE A 180 6.79 9.60 -1.70
C ILE A 180 7.93 8.58 -1.89
N LEU A 181 9.04 8.98 -2.50
CA LEU A 181 10.21 8.12 -2.68
C LEU A 181 10.90 7.81 -1.35
N ILE A 182 11.10 8.81 -0.50
CA ILE A 182 11.79 8.67 0.79
C ILE A 182 10.99 7.79 1.76
N LEU A 183 9.69 8.04 1.92
CA LEU A 183 8.79 7.26 2.77
C LEU A 183 8.36 5.93 2.14
N GLY A 184 8.62 5.74 0.84
CA GLY A 184 8.57 4.42 0.22
C GLY A 184 9.63 3.45 0.77
N ILE A 185 10.78 3.95 1.23
CA ILE A 185 11.88 3.11 1.75
C ILE A 185 11.43 2.24 2.95
N PRO A 186 10.84 2.79 4.03
CA PRO A 186 10.28 2.00 5.13
C PRO A 186 9.34 0.89 4.66
N THR A 187 8.45 1.20 3.71
CA THR A 187 7.42 0.27 3.22
C THR A 187 8.03 -0.98 2.56
N PHE A 188 9.16 -0.83 1.87
CA PHE A 188 9.82 -1.94 1.18
C PHE A 188 10.96 -2.58 1.97
N LEU A 189 11.42 -1.97 3.06
CA LEU A 189 12.53 -2.50 3.87
C LEU A 189 12.20 -3.85 4.50
N GLY A 190 10.99 -4.02 5.05
CA GLY A 190 10.52 -5.29 5.60
C GLY A 190 10.55 -6.43 4.56
N PRO A 191 9.85 -6.29 3.42
CA PRO A 191 9.91 -7.25 2.31
C PRO A 191 11.32 -7.48 1.76
N ALA A 192 12.21 -6.49 1.78
CA ALA A 192 13.62 -6.66 1.40
C ALA A 192 14.41 -7.52 2.39
N MET A 193 14.13 -7.41 3.69
CA MET A 193 14.78 -8.20 4.74
C MET A 193 14.24 -9.64 4.81
N VAL A 194 12.92 -9.80 4.65
CA VAL A 194 12.25 -11.10 4.69
C VAL A 194 11.33 -11.19 3.46
N PRO A 195 11.85 -11.66 2.31
CA PRO A 195 11.08 -11.77 1.07
C PRO A 195 9.83 -12.64 1.25
N CYS A 196 8.75 -12.25 0.59
CA CYS A 196 7.46 -12.95 0.67
C CYS A 196 6.93 -13.40 -0.68
N HIS A 197 5.78 -14.07 -0.63
CA HIS A 197 4.99 -14.37 -1.81
C HIS A 197 4.25 -13.10 -2.29
N MET A 198 4.01 -12.99 -3.60
CA MET A 198 3.33 -11.86 -4.23
C MET A 198 1.97 -11.52 -3.60
N THR A 199 1.21 -12.54 -3.19
CA THR A 199 -0.06 -12.34 -2.47
C THR A 199 0.12 -11.68 -1.10
N THR A 200 1.21 -12.02 -0.39
CA THR A 200 1.56 -11.36 0.88
C THR A 200 1.98 -9.92 0.62
N LEU A 201 2.71 -9.66 -0.47
CA LEU A 201 3.10 -8.29 -0.84
C LEU A 201 1.85 -7.43 -1.14
N TRP A 202 0.87 -7.94 -1.89
CA TRP A 202 -0.39 -7.23 -2.11
C TRP A 202 -1.15 -6.95 -0.82
N LEU A 203 -1.21 -7.94 0.08
CA LEU A 203 -1.83 -7.78 1.40
C LEU A 203 -1.09 -6.72 2.23
N TRP A 204 0.23 -6.80 2.30
CA TRP A 204 1.08 -5.85 3.01
C TRP A 204 0.88 -4.43 2.50
N SER A 205 0.99 -4.20 1.19
CA SER A 205 0.77 -2.88 0.59
C SER A 205 -0.62 -2.35 0.88
N SER A 206 -1.64 -3.21 0.88
CA SER A 206 -3.00 -2.78 1.21
C SER A 206 -3.12 -2.37 2.67
N LEU A 207 -2.65 -3.20 3.61
CA LEU A 207 -2.72 -2.92 5.04
C LEU A 207 -1.91 -1.68 5.43
N ARG A 208 -0.74 -1.49 4.83
CA ARG A 208 0.08 -0.29 5.06
C ARG A 208 -0.65 0.99 4.64
N GLN A 209 -1.35 0.96 3.50
CA GLN A 209 -2.16 2.10 3.05
C GLN A 209 -3.35 2.35 3.97
N VAL A 210 -4.01 1.30 4.46
CA VAL A 210 -5.09 1.44 5.46
C VAL A 210 -4.56 2.11 6.73
N GLU A 211 -3.41 1.67 7.24
CA GLU A 211 -2.79 2.27 8.42
C GLU A 211 -2.49 3.77 8.22
N ALA A 212 -1.88 4.15 7.09
CA ALA A 212 -1.66 5.56 6.77
C ALA A 212 -2.96 6.37 6.71
N ILE A 213 -4.03 5.80 6.14
CA ILE A 213 -5.31 6.50 6.02
C ILE A 213 -5.94 6.69 7.40
N GLU A 214 -5.90 5.67 8.25
CA GLU A 214 -6.44 5.73 9.61
C GLU A 214 -5.68 6.73 10.48
N THR A 215 -4.35 6.89 10.33
CA THR A 215 -3.61 7.94 11.06
C THR A 215 -3.97 9.36 10.62
N HIS A 216 -4.61 9.51 9.45
CA HIS A 216 -5.04 10.80 8.87
C HIS A 216 -6.57 11.01 8.90
N SER A 217 -7.35 10.14 9.55
CA SER A 217 -8.82 10.18 9.54
C SER A 217 -9.43 10.63 10.87
#